data_AF-A0A1J5JS31-F1
#
_entry.id   AF-A0A1J5JS31-F1
#
_cell.length_a   1.000
_cell.length_b   1.000
_cell.length_c   1.000
_cell.angle_alpha   90.00
_cell.angle_beta   90.00
_cell.angle_gamma   90.00
#
_symmetry.space_group_name_H-M   'P 1'
#
loop_
_entity.id
_entity.type
_entity.pdbx_description
1 polymer ?
#
loop_
_entity_poly.entity_id
_entity_poly.type
_entity_poly.pdbx_seq_one_letter_code
_entity_poly.pdbx_strand_id
1 'polypeptide(L)'
;MDVGLEDPVQIKAPRAEVFAWESTVAEQKARNIHIGAGRSKADFVALRQARDATLAMPRLILPSLQVNMRAGQMPEPEANGTSYLKLPLNQL
;
A
#
# COMPACT_ATOMS: atom_id res chain seq x y z
N MET A 1 -23.07 -14.37 -28.60
CA MET A 1 -22.25 -13.20 -28.25
C MET A 1 -21.90 -13.37 -26.79
N ASP A 2 -20.75 -14.00 -26.56
CA ASP A 2 -20.27 -14.25 -25.21
C ASP A 2 -19.59 -12.97 -24.74
N VAL A 3 -20.27 -12.23 -23.86
CA VAL A 3 -19.69 -11.07 -23.20
C VAL A 3 -18.73 -11.60 -22.14
N GLY A 4 -17.51 -11.92 -22.59
CA GLY A 4 -16.38 -12.17 -21.72
C GLY A 4 -16.14 -10.93 -20.87
N LEU A 5 -16.70 -10.95 -19.66
CA LEU A 5 -16.28 -10.08 -18.57
C LEU A 5 -14.82 -10.42 -18.31
N GLU A 6 -13.91 -9.64 -18.91
CA GLU A 6 -12.49 -9.74 -18.59
C GLU A 6 -12.35 -9.53 -17.08
N ASP A 7 -11.90 -10.58 -16.39
CA ASP A 7 -11.53 -10.52 -14.98
C ASP A 7 -10.66 -9.27 -14.76
N PRO A 8 -10.95 -8.42 -13.75
CA PRO A 8 -10.15 -7.23 -13.50
C PRO A 8 -8.71 -7.69 -13.31
N VAL A 9 -7.84 -7.32 -14.26
CA VAL A 9 -6.43 -7.68 -14.28
C VAL A 9 -5.87 -7.49 -12.88
N GLN A 10 -5.66 -8.60 -12.17
CA GLN A 10 -5.04 -8.59 -10.84
C GLN A 10 -3.59 -8.18 -11.07
N ILE A 11 -3.32 -6.87 -11.02
CA ILE A 11 -1.97 -6.30 -11.09
C ILE A 11 -1.28 -6.58 -9.74
N LYS A 12 -1.12 -7.85 -9.40
CA LYS A 12 -0.21 -8.28 -8.34
C LYS A 12 1.14 -8.40 -9.03
N ALA A 13 2.10 -7.59 -8.60
CA ALA A 13 3.47 -7.77 -9.07
C ALA A 13 3.84 -9.25 -8.85
N PRO A 14 4.37 -9.96 -9.87
CA PRO A 14 4.78 -11.34 -9.71
C PRO A 14 5.71 -11.41 -8.50
N ARG A 15 5.49 -12.41 -7.64
CA ARG A 15 6.35 -12.59 -6.47
C ARG A 15 7.74 -12.89 -7.01
N ALA A 16 8.63 -11.91 -6.96
CA ALA A 16 9.98 -12.08 -7.43
C ALA A 16 10.63 -13.18 -6.57
N GLU A 17 11.23 -14.17 -7.22
CA GLU A 17 11.98 -15.25 -6.55
C GLU A 17 13.21 -14.69 -5.83
N VAL A 18 13.67 -13.51 -6.26
CA VAL A 18 14.76 -12.73 -5.68
C VAL A 18 14.22 -11.37 -5.22
N PHE A 19 14.59 -10.94 -4.02
CA PHE A 19 14.28 -9.59 -3.55
C PHE A 19 14.96 -8.53 -4.43
N ALA A 20 14.19 -7.57 -4.92
CA ALA A 20 14.69 -6.43 -5.70
C ALA A 20 14.24 -5.13 -5.03
N TRP A 21 15.19 -4.40 -4.45
CA TRP A 21 14.96 -3.13 -3.75
C TRP A 21 15.54 -1.92 -4.49
N GLU A 22 16.24 -2.14 -5.59
CA GLU A 22 16.88 -1.10 -6.41
C GLU A 22 16.25 -1.04 -7.81
N SER A 23 16.19 0.15 -8.38
CA SER A 23 15.81 0.39 -9.77
C SER A 23 16.32 1.76 -10.22
N THR A 24 16.34 2.00 -11.54
CA THR A 24 16.73 3.29 -12.11
C THR A 24 15.52 4.09 -12.61
N VAL A 25 15.72 5.40 -12.79
CA VAL A 25 14.70 6.28 -13.40
C VAL A 25 14.32 5.81 -14.80
N ALA A 26 15.29 5.36 -15.60
CA ALA A 26 15.05 4.88 -16.96
C ALA A 26 14.18 3.61 -16.96
N GLU A 27 14.47 2.67 -16.06
CA GLU A 27 13.68 1.43 -15.90
C GLU A 27 12.25 1.72 -15.46
N GLN A 28 12.04 2.58 -14.45
CA GLN A 28 10.69 2.91 -13.99
C GLN A 28 9.87 3.63 -15.06
N LYS A 29 10.47 4.54 -15.83
CA LYS A 29 9.81 5.19 -16.97
C LYS A 29 9.39 4.20 -18.06
N ALA A 30 10.24 3.21 -18.36
CA ALA A 30 10.00 2.25 -19.42
C ALA A 30 9.06 1.10 -19.00
N ARG A 31 9.18 0.60 -17.76
CA ARG A 31 8.65 -0.72 -17.37
C ARG A 31 7.68 -0.71 -16.17
N ASN A 32 7.43 0.43 -15.52
CA ASN A 32 6.50 0.46 -14.38
C ASN A 32 5.06 0.16 -14.87
N ILE A 33 4.47 -0.93 -14.36
CA ILE A 33 3.14 -1.42 -14.77
C ILE A 33 1.98 -0.49 -14.42
N HIS A 34 2.19 0.50 -13.55
CA HIS A 34 1.17 1.47 -13.14
C HIS A 34 1.32 2.83 -13.83
N ILE A 35 2.54 3.38 -13.92
CA ILE A 35 2.78 4.77 -14.40
C ILE A 35 3.84 4.88 -15.50
N GLY A 36 4.46 3.78 -15.91
CA GLY A 36 5.43 3.76 -17.01
C GLY A 36 4.78 3.93 -18.39
N ALA A 37 5.61 3.88 -19.43
CA ALA A 37 5.20 3.88 -20.83
C ALA A 37 4.35 5.09 -21.26
N GLY A 38 4.52 6.25 -20.62
CA GLY A 38 3.84 7.49 -21.00
C GLY A 38 2.37 7.58 -20.58
N ARG A 39 1.93 6.78 -19.60
CA ARG A 39 0.56 6.85 -19.07
C ARG A 39 0.20 8.26 -18.60
N SER A 40 -1.04 8.67 -18.88
CA SER A 40 -1.54 9.97 -18.45
C SER A 40 -1.81 9.99 -16.94
N LYS A 41 -1.85 11.21 -16.37
CA LYS A 41 -2.27 11.41 -14.98
C LYS A 41 -3.68 10.89 -14.73
N ALA A 42 -4.60 11.10 -15.66
CA ALA A 42 -6.00 10.68 -15.52
C ALA A 42 -6.12 9.16 -15.42
N ASP A 43 -5.42 8.43 -16.30
CA ASP A 43 -5.42 6.96 -16.30
C ASP A 43 -4.82 6.40 -15.01
N PHE A 44 -3.72 7.00 -14.54
CA PHE A 44 -3.10 6.60 -13.29
C PHE A 44 -4.03 6.82 -12.08
N VAL A 45 -4.70 7.97 -12.01
CA VAL A 45 -5.64 8.27 -10.91
C VAL A 45 -6.82 7.30 -10.92
N ALA A 46 -7.43 7.06 -12.08
CA ALA A 46 -8.53 6.12 -12.20
C ALA A 46 -8.13 4.70 -11.78
N LEU A 47 -6.97 4.22 -12.25
CA LEU A 47 -6.41 2.91 -11.87
C LEU A 47 -6.17 2.82 -10.36
N ARG A 48 -5.58 3.86 -9.75
CA ARG A 48 -5.27 3.85 -8.31
C ARG A 48 -6.52 3.91 -7.45
N GLN A 49 -7.49 4.74 -7.80
CA GLN A 49 -8.76 4.81 -7.07
C GLN A 49 -9.51 3.48 -7.11
N ALA A 50 -9.63 2.87 -8.29
CA ALA A 50 -10.28 1.57 -8.43
C ALA A 50 -9.55 0.47 -7.64
N ARG A 51 -8.21 0.45 -7.69
CA ARG A 51 -7.41 -0.52 -6.95
C ARG A 51 -7.53 -0.31 -5.44
N ASP A 52 -7.33 0.92 -4.97
CA ASP A 52 -7.23 1.21 -3.53
C ASP A 52 -8.56 0.93 -2.80
N ALA A 53 -9.70 1.07 -3.49
CA ALA A 53 -11.01 0.68 -2.96
C ALA A 53 -11.16 -0.84 -2.68
N THR A 54 -10.31 -1.67 -3.28
CA THR A 54 -10.35 -3.14 -3.10
C THR A 54 -9.36 -3.66 -2.07
N LEU A 55 -8.45 -2.81 -1.57
CA LEU A 55 -7.39 -3.24 -0.67
C LEU A 55 -7.87 -3.28 0.78
N ALA A 56 -7.53 -4.37 1.47
CA ALA A 56 -7.74 -4.49 2.90
C ALA A 56 -6.78 -3.58 3.68
N MET A 57 -7.20 -3.20 4.89
CA MET A 57 -6.36 -2.45 5.81
C MET A 57 -5.06 -3.22 6.14
N PRO A 58 -3.87 -2.57 6.07
CA PRO A 58 -2.63 -3.22 6.48
C PRO A 58 -2.64 -3.63 7.95
N ARG A 59 -2.16 -4.84 8.25
CA ARG A 59 -2.20 -5.44 9.59
C ARG A 59 -1.63 -4.55 10.70
N LEU A 60 -0.60 -3.76 10.40
CA LEU A 60 0.12 -2.93 11.37
C LEU A 60 -0.17 -1.43 11.24
N ILE A 61 -1.20 -1.02 10.47
CA ILE A 61 -1.42 0.41 10.23
C ILE A 61 -1.62 1.22 11.53
N LEU A 62 -2.45 0.73 12.45
CA LEU A 62 -2.73 1.38 13.73
C LEU A 62 -1.51 1.43 14.67
N PRO A 63 -0.78 0.32 14.90
CA PRO A 63 0.51 0.35 15.62
C PRO A 63 1.54 1.28 14.98
N SER A 64 1.76 1.15 13.67
CA SER A 64 2.80 1.90 12.96
C SER A 64 2.52 3.39 12.99
N LEU A 65 1.27 3.83 12.82
CA LEU A 65 0.94 5.25 12.91
C LEU A 65 1.25 5.82 14.31
N GLN A 66 0.87 5.13 15.38
CA GLN A 66 1.11 5.60 16.75
C GLN A 66 2.59 5.77 17.10
N VAL A 67 3.45 4.92 16.56
CA VAL A 67 4.90 4.94 16.83
C VAL A 67 5.63 5.87 15.86
N ASN A 68 5.30 5.80 14.56
CA ASN A 68 5.99 6.59 13.54
C ASN A 68 5.68 8.09 13.64
N MET A 69 4.47 8.47 14.08
CA MET A 69 4.15 9.88 14.36
C MET A 69 4.96 10.45 15.52
N ARG A 70 5.55 9.60 16.37
CA ARG A 70 6.43 9.97 17.48
C ARG A 70 7.91 9.69 17.16
N ALA A 71 8.28 9.70 15.88
CA ALA A 71 9.65 9.42 15.43
C ALA A 71 10.22 8.08 15.94
N GLY A 72 9.37 7.07 16.09
CA GLY A 72 9.77 5.75 16.58
C GLY A 72 9.66 5.56 18.10
N GLN A 73 9.30 6.60 18.86
CA GLN A 73 9.13 6.51 20.30
C GLN A 73 7.84 5.75 20.66
N MET A 74 7.96 4.89 21.67
CA MET A 74 6.80 4.20 22.24
C MET A 74 5.89 5.19 22.99
N PRO A 75 4.60 4.88 23.17
CA PRO A 75 3.73 5.64 24.06
C PRO A 75 4.31 5.69 25.48
N GLU A 76 4.07 6.79 26.19
CA GLU A 76 4.44 6.88 27.61
C GLU A 76 3.83 5.71 28.40
N PRO A 77 4.60 5.11 29.32
CA PRO A 77 4.08 4.07 30.19
C PRO A 77 2.90 4.55 31.02
N GLU A 78 1.94 3.66 31.28
CA GLU A 78 0.90 3.92 32.28
C GLU A 78 1.45 3.77 33.70
N ALA A 79 0.61 3.96 34.72
CA ALA A 79 1.01 3.91 36.14
C ALA A 79 1.65 2.56 36.56
N ASN A 80 1.40 1.49 35.81
CA ASN A 80 2.02 0.18 36.01
C ASN A 80 3.41 0.05 35.34
N GLY A 81 3.94 1.13 34.76
CA GLY A 81 5.24 1.15 34.08
C GLY A 81 5.24 0.47 32.70
N THR A 82 4.09 0.08 32.16
CA THR A 82 3.97 -0.58 30.85
C THR A 82 3.37 0.36 29.80
N SER A 83 3.95 0.38 28.60
CA SER A 83 3.42 1.11 27.44
C SER A 83 2.42 0.26 26.66
N TYR A 84 1.29 0.85 26.26
CA TYR A 84 0.22 0.19 25.50
C TYR A 84 -0.05 0.88 24.17
N LEU A 85 -0.27 0.08 23.12
CA LEU A 85 -0.81 0.57 21.86
C LEU A 85 -2.33 0.62 21.95
N LYS A 86 -2.93 1.73 21.54
CA LYS A 86 -4.38 1.94 21.60
C LYS A 86 -5.01 1.54 20.27
N LEU A 87 -5.90 0.56 20.29
CA LEU A 87 -6.63 0.11 19.10
C LEU A 87 -8.09 0.58 19.21
N PRO A 88 -8.51 1.56 18.40
CA PRO A 88 -9.91 1.97 18.41
C PRO A 88 -10.78 0.85 17.81
N LEU A 89 -11.88 0.53 18.49
CA LEU A 89 -12.79 -0.53 18.08
C LEU A 89 -13.83 0.03 17.11
N ASN A 90 -13.95 -0.57 15.92
CA ASN A 90 -14.95 -0.24 14.89
C ASN A 90 -14.94 1.25 14.43
N GLN A 91 -13.77 1.87 14.33
CA GLN A 91 -13.60 3.30 13.99
C GLN A 91 -12.69 3.53 12.77
N LEU A 92 -12.55 2.53 11.90
CA LEU A 92 -11.72 2.63 10.70
C LEU A 92 -12.49 2.28 9.43
#